data_AF-A0A3M1A6Z7-F1
#
_entry.id   AF-A0A3M1A6Z7-F1
#
_cell.length_a   1.000
_cell.length_b   1.000
_cell.length_c   1.000
_cell.angle_alpha   90.00
_cell.angle_beta   90.00
_cell.angle_gamma   90.00
#
_symmetry.space_group_name_H-M   'P 1'
#
loop_
_entity.id
_entity.type
_entity.pdbx_description
1 polymer ?
#
loop_
_entity_poly.entity_id
_entity_poly.type
_entity_poly.pdbx_seq_one_letter_code
_entity_poly.pdbx_strand_id
1 'polypeptide(L)'
;PWTQALTQALVKIDPEKYASELNLNIESWTIASDQNWRVSTEYESQWKEAFFADSLWQQAKIVDKELHIPGGKGYVIWWQPAGESQAQAESLEAAKNTEKHYFRKTFDISGLPISGILQIYADDTFDLYVNGEKVESYSFSAKKDSSAKVYTITDFLKSGQNVIAVEVQDTDHSSGGLELVLDLKQIANWSEFKGTLVSPQSKSQEPSNSDKERYEVENKNL
;
A
#
# COMPACT_ATOMS: atom_id res chain seq x y z
N PRO A 1 -23.63 -1.39 9.63
CA PRO A 1 -24.87 -0.65 9.28
C PRO A 1 -24.77 -0.08 7.86
N TRP A 2 -25.88 0.01 7.11
CA TRP A 2 -25.87 0.49 5.73
C TRP A 2 -25.33 1.93 5.60
N THR A 3 -25.52 2.77 6.62
CA THR A 3 -24.98 4.13 6.71
C THR A 3 -23.46 4.17 6.64
N GLN A 4 -22.76 3.27 7.34
CA GLN A 4 -21.29 3.21 7.25
C GLN A 4 -20.79 2.85 5.85
N ALA A 5 -21.45 1.89 5.20
CA ALA A 5 -21.08 1.47 3.85
C ALA A 5 -21.30 2.61 2.85
N LEU A 6 -22.44 3.31 2.95
CA LEU A 6 -22.72 4.48 2.11
C LEU A 6 -21.70 5.60 2.35
N THR A 7 -21.43 5.97 3.60
CA THR A 7 -20.46 7.02 3.91
C THR A 7 -19.06 6.66 3.43
N GLN A 8 -18.64 5.40 3.58
CA GLN A 8 -17.35 4.96 3.05
C GLN A 8 -17.29 5.09 1.53
N ALA A 9 -18.37 4.70 0.82
CA ALA A 9 -18.44 4.84 -0.62
C ALA A 9 -18.36 6.31 -1.06
N LEU A 10 -19.06 7.22 -0.36
CA LEU A 10 -18.98 8.66 -0.62
C LEU A 10 -17.54 9.16 -0.45
N VAL A 11 -16.90 8.88 0.68
CA VAL A 11 -15.52 9.27 0.96
C VAL A 11 -14.54 8.70 -0.07
N LYS A 12 -14.75 7.49 -0.59
CA LYS A 12 -13.91 6.94 -1.67
C LYS A 12 -14.13 7.62 -3.02
N ILE A 13 -15.35 8.12 -3.29
CA ILE A 13 -15.68 8.80 -4.55
C ILE A 13 -15.07 10.21 -4.60
N ASP A 14 -15.21 10.98 -3.52
CA ASP A 14 -14.68 12.35 -3.44
C ASP A 14 -14.09 12.60 -2.04
N PRO A 15 -12.87 12.12 -1.80
CA PRO A 15 -12.27 12.18 -0.47
C PRO A 15 -12.15 13.60 0.07
N GLU A 16 -11.78 14.56 -0.78
CA GLU A 16 -11.56 15.95 -0.36
C GLU A 16 -12.87 16.61 0.07
N LYS A 17 -13.95 16.43 -0.72
CA LYS A 17 -15.27 16.97 -0.37
C LYS A 17 -15.78 16.36 0.93
N TYR A 18 -15.85 15.03 1.01
CA TYR A 18 -16.48 14.38 2.16
C TYR A 18 -15.60 14.41 3.40
N ALA A 19 -14.27 14.50 3.27
CA ALA A 19 -13.41 14.75 4.42
C ALA A 19 -13.68 16.13 5.03
N SER A 20 -13.85 17.16 4.20
CA SER A 20 -14.22 18.49 4.66
C SER A 20 -15.61 18.50 5.33
N GLU A 21 -16.63 17.93 4.68
CA GLU A 21 -18.00 17.90 5.20
C GLU A 21 -18.15 17.11 6.51
N LEU A 22 -17.33 16.06 6.69
CA LEU A 22 -17.42 15.13 7.83
C LEU A 22 -16.30 15.35 8.87
N ASN A 23 -15.49 16.40 8.73
CA ASN A 23 -14.36 16.70 9.60
C ASN A 23 -13.39 15.50 9.75
N LEU A 24 -13.01 14.92 8.61
CA LEU A 24 -12.05 13.82 8.52
C LEU A 24 -10.66 14.36 8.19
N ASN A 25 -9.63 13.72 8.74
CA ASN A 25 -8.24 14.08 8.53
C ASN A 25 -7.65 13.25 7.37
N ILE A 26 -7.28 13.92 6.27
CA ILE A 26 -6.52 13.31 5.18
C ILE A 26 -5.03 13.40 5.50
N GLU A 27 -4.37 12.25 5.50
CA GLU A 27 -2.91 12.16 5.60
C GLU A 27 -2.34 11.56 4.31
N SER A 28 -1.14 12.00 3.94
CA SER A 28 -0.41 11.51 2.78
C SER A 28 1.04 11.21 3.11
N TRP A 29 1.57 10.13 2.56
CA TRP A 29 2.98 9.78 2.67
C TRP A 29 3.43 8.97 1.45
N THR A 30 4.75 8.82 1.33
CA THR A 30 5.37 8.10 0.22
C THR A 30 6.18 6.92 0.74
N ILE A 31 6.10 5.80 0.05
CA ILE A 31 6.99 4.64 0.20
C ILE A 31 7.82 4.57 -1.07
N ALA A 32 9.14 4.45 -0.94
CA ALA A 32 10.04 4.35 -2.09
C ALA A 32 10.93 3.10 -1.99
N SER A 33 11.44 2.65 -3.12
CA SER A 33 12.46 1.59 -3.19
C SER A 33 13.74 2.05 -2.50
N ASP A 34 14.19 1.27 -1.52
CA ASP A 34 15.37 1.53 -0.68
C ASP A 34 15.94 0.23 -0.10
N GLN A 35 16.97 0.34 0.75
CA GLN A 35 17.62 -0.82 1.40
C GLN A 35 16.72 -1.54 2.41
N ASN A 36 15.56 -0.97 2.77
CA ASN A 36 14.60 -1.61 3.68
C ASN A 36 13.62 -2.53 2.96
N TRP A 37 13.75 -2.71 1.64
CA TRP A 37 13.05 -3.73 0.88
C TRP A 37 13.70 -5.09 1.09
N ARG A 38 12.89 -6.14 1.09
CA ARG A 38 13.35 -7.53 1.16
C ARG A 38 13.44 -8.10 -0.25
N VAL A 39 14.47 -8.91 -0.51
CA VAL A 39 14.67 -9.56 -1.80
C VAL A 39 15.12 -11.01 -1.64
N SER A 40 14.62 -11.88 -2.51
CA SER A 40 15.02 -13.29 -2.64
C SER A 40 15.26 -13.64 -4.12
N THR A 41 16.20 -14.54 -4.38
CA THR A 41 16.40 -15.20 -5.69
C THR A 41 15.59 -16.50 -5.79
N GLU A 42 15.11 -17.01 -4.66
CA GLU A 42 14.38 -18.26 -4.56
C GLU A 42 12.88 -18.00 -4.58
N TYR A 43 12.16 -18.74 -5.43
CA TYR A 43 10.70 -18.72 -5.43
C TYR A 43 10.17 -19.44 -4.20
N GLU A 44 9.33 -18.75 -3.43
CA GLU A 44 8.59 -19.36 -2.32
C GLU A 44 7.09 -19.31 -2.58
N SER A 45 6.38 -20.40 -2.27
CA SER A 45 4.91 -20.37 -2.37
C SER A 45 4.36 -19.26 -1.49
N GLN A 46 3.32 -18.56 -1.97
CA GLN A 46 2.66 -17.47 -1.25
C GLN A 46 3.53 -16.24 -0.95
N TRP A 47 4.72 -16.11 -1.57
CA TRP A 47 5.58 -14.92 -1.44
C TRP A 47 4.91 -13.61 -1.87
N LYS A 48 3.68 -13.62 -2.42
CA LYS A 48 2.93 -12.41 -2.80
C LYS A 48 1.95 -11.98 -1.71
N GLU A 49 1.66 -12.87 -0.76
CA GLU A 49 0.61 -12.72 0.23
C GLU A 49 1.03 -11.82 1.39
N ALA A 50 0.07 -11.10 1.97
CA ALA A 50 0.33 -10.21 3.11
C ALA A 50 0.81 -10.96 4.35
N PHE A 51 0.36 -12.21 4.55
CA PHE A 51 0.70 -13.02 5.72
C PHE A 51 2.06 -13.75 5.60
N PHE A 52 2.72 -13.70 4.44
CA PHE A 52 4.00 -14.37 4.25
C PHE A 52 5.11 -13.67 5.05
N ALA A 53 5.93 -14.45 5.74
CA ALA A 53 7.02 -13.96 6.57
C ALA A 53 8.34 -13.93 5.78
N ASP A 54 8.74 -12.75 5.30
CA ASP A 54 10.00 -12.52 4.57
C ASP A 54 11.19 -12.20 5.50
N SER A 55 11.09 -12.53 6.79
CA SER A 55 12.12 -12.21 7.79
C SER A 55 13.50 -12.84 7.49
N LEU A 56 13.52 -13.94 6.74
CA LEU A 56 14.74 -14.63 6.30
C LEU A 56 15.30 -14.06 4.99
N TRP A 57 14.51 -13.26 4.26
CA TRP A 57 14.97 -12.64 3.02
C TRP A 57 16.01 -11.57 3.33
N GLN A 58 17.00 -11.46 2.46
CA GLN A 58 17.99 -10.42 2.61
C GLN A 58 17.40 -9.04 2.29
N GLN A 59 18.06 -7.99 2.78
CA GLN A 59 17.76 -6.64 2.36
C GLN A 59 18.29 -6.39 0.95
N ALA A 60 17.52 -5.65 0.16
CA ALA A 60 17.96 -5.20 -1.16
C ALA A 60 19.14 -4.20 -1.03
N LYS A 61 19.98 -4.16 -2.06
CA LYS A 61 21.07 -3.19 -2.16
C LYS A 61 20.70 -2.11 -3.15
N ILE A 62 21.10 -0.88 -2.85
CA ILE A 62 21.03 0.23 -3.81
C ILE A 62 22.14 0.01 -4.83
N VAL A 63 21.77 -0.12 -6.10
CA VAL A 63 22.71 -0.29 -7.22
C VAL A 63 22.86 0.99 -8.03
N ASP A 64 21.83 1.84 -8.06
CA ASP A 64 21.88 3.13 -8.74
C ASP A 64 20.98 4.18 -8.06
N LYS A 65 21.25 5.45 -8.39
CA LYS A 65 20.43 6.63 -8.13
C LYS A 65 19.65 7.09 -9.37
N GLU A 66 19.80 6.44 -10.52
CA GLU A 66 19.07 6.82 -11.74
C GLU A 66 17.55 6.73 -11.51
N LEU A 67 16.88 7.88 -11.61
CA LEU A 67 15.46 8.03 -11.35
C LEU A 67 14.70 7.98 -12.67
N HIS A 68 14.34 6.78 -13.12
CA HIS A 68 13.38 6.59 -14.21
C HIS A 68 12.00 7.17 -13.84
N ILE A 69 11.80 7.44 -12.54
CA ILE A 69 10.65 8.13 -11.97
C ILE A 69 11.01 9.60 -11.69
N PRO A 70 10.62 10.57 -12.53
CA PRO A 70 10.97 11.98 -12.35
C PRO A 70 10.43 12.54 -11.03
N GLY A 71 11.32 13.13 -10.22
CA GLY A 71 10.96 13.66 -8.90
C GLY A 71 10.71 12.59 -7.83
N GLY A 72 10.85 11.31 -8.19
CA GLY A 72 10.85 10.20 -7.25
C GLY A 72 12.02 10.30 -6.27
N LYS A 73 11.79 9.90 -5.02
CA LYS A 73 12.84 9.80 -3.99
C LYS A 73 13.33 8.35 -3.81
N GLY A 74 13.01 7.48 -4.77
CA GLY A 74 13.41 6.08 -4.76
C GLY A 74 14.86 5.89 -5.17
N TYR A 75 15.33 4.66 -4.99
CA TYR A 75 16.61 4.19 -5.50
C TYR A 75 16.38 2.99 -6.41
N VAL A 76 17.27 2.76 -7.36
CA VAL A 76 17.30 1.48 -8.07
C VAL A 76 17.89 0.46 -7.11
N ILE A 77 17.09 -0.55 -6.78
CA ILE A 77 17.47 -1.62 -5.85
C ILE A 77 17.58 -2.95 -6.58
N TRP A 78 18.50 -3.79 -6.10
CA TRP A 78 18.70 -5.13 -6.63
C TRP A 78 19.15 -6.12 -5.56
N TRP A 79 19.20 -7.40 -5.91
CA TRP A 79 19.86 -8.42 -5.10
C TRP A 79 21.37 -8.36 -5.30
N GLN A 80 22.12 -8.49 -4.21
CA GLN A 80 23.56 -8.74 -4.26
C GLN A 80 23.92 -9.76 -3.18
N PRO A 81 24.95 -10.58 -3.40
CA PRO A 81 25.36 -11.56 -2.42
C PRO A 81 25.99 -10.94 -1.17
N ALA A 82 25.75 -11.57 -0.03
CA ALA A 82 26.25 -11.10 1.25
C ALA A 82 27.73 -11.46 1.45
N GLY A 83 28.62 -10.48 1.25
CA GLY A 83 30.04 -10.54 1.62
C GLY A 83 30.87 -11.42 0.68
N GLU A 84 31.73 -10.82 -0.13
CA GLU A 84 32.58 -11.60 -1.05
C GLU A 84 34.07 -11.29 -0.89
N SER A 85 34.84 -12.37 -0.75
CA SER A 85 36.21 -12.42 -1.25
C SER A 85 36.20 -12.89 -2.71
N GLN A 86 37.21 -12.49 -3.48
CA GLN A 86 37.30 -12.66 -4.94
C GLN A 86 37.16 -14.12 -5.42
N ALA A 87 37.43 -15.12 -4.58
CA ALA A 87 37.30 -16.54 -4.90
C ALA A 87 35.87 -17.10 -4.73
N GLN A 88 34.99 -16.41 -3.99
CA GLN A 88 33.57 -16.76 -3.88
C GLN A 88 32.77 -16.18 -5.05
N ALA A 89 33.21 -15.05 -5.61
CA ALA A 89 32.60 -14.41 -6.77
C ALA A 89 32.45 -15.36 -7.99
N GLU A 90 33.41 -16.26 -8.24
CA GLU A 90 33.38 -17.22 -9.35
C GLU A 90 32.35 -18.36 -9.15
N SER A 91 32.10 -18.77 -7.90
CA SER A 91 31.01 -19.73 -7.57
C SER A 91 29.65 -19.04 -7.52
N LEU A 92 29.62 -17.73 -7.27
CA LEU A 92 28.42 -16.92 -7.26
C LEU A 92 28.02 -16.42 -8.65
N GLU A 93 28.90 -16.41 -9.64
CA GLU A 93 28.52 -16.20 -11.04
C GLU A 93 27.50 -17.23 -11.56
N ALA A 94 27.50 -18.45 -11.00
CA ALA A 94 26.46 -19.45 -11.25
C ALA A 94 25.15 -19.19 -10.48
N ALA A 95 25.20 -18.54 -9.32
CA ALA A 95 24.04 -18.12 -8.51
C ALA A 95 23.45 -16.77 -8.96
N LYS A 96 24.25 -15.95 -9.66
CA LYS A 96 23.91 -14.68 -10.32
C LYS A 96 22.89 -14.85 -11.45
N ASN A 97 22.66 -16.09 -11.87
CA ASN A 97 21.85 -16.42 -13.04
C ASN A 97 20.48 -17.00 -12.68
N THR A 98 19.89 -16.58 -11.55
CA THR A 98 18.44 -16.64 -11.46
C THR A 98 17.92 -15.43 -12.22
N GLU A 99 17.32 -15.67 -13.40
CA GLU A 99 16.68 -14.62 -14.20
C GLU A 99 15.69 -13.81 -13.36
N LYS A 100 15.13 -14.40 -12.28
CA LYS A 100 14.06 -13.82 -11.46
C LYS A 100 14.50 -13.45 -10.06
N HIS A 101 14.04 -12.29 -9.61
CA HIS A 101 14.20 -11.77 -8.27
C HIS A 101 12.85 -11.35 -7.71
N TYR A 102 12.62 -11.67 -6.44
CA TYR A 102 11.36 -11.43 -5.74
C TYR A 102 11.57 -10.36 -4.70
N PHE A 103 10.92 -9.21 -4.88
CA PHE A 103 10.99 -8.07 -3.98
C PHE A 103 9.71 -7.94 -3.17
N ARG A 104 9.84 -7.62 -1.89
CA ARG A 104 8.71 -7.38 -0.98
C ARG A 104 8.90 -6.15 -0.13
N LYS A 105 7.81 -5.41 0.05
CA LYS A 105 7.68 -4.32 1.01
C LYS A 105 6.37 -4.40 1.76
N THR A 106 6.47 -4.60 3.06
CA THR A 106 5.34 -4.54 4.00
C THR A 106 5.21 -3.14 4.59
N PHE A 107 3.99 -2.65 4.73
CA PHE A 107 3.66 -1.35 5.33
C PHE A 107 2.24 -1.36 5.90
N ASP A 108 1.96 -0.44 6.83
CA ASP A 108 0.67 -0.33 7.49
C ASP A 108 -0.09 0.93 7.06
N ILE A 109 -1.41 0.79 6.92
CA ILE A 109 -2.36 1.90 6.73
C ILE A 109 -3.28 1.92 7.94
N SER A 110 -3.12 2.88 8.85
CA SER A 110 -3.90 2.94 10.10
C SER A 110 -5.37 3.34 9.86
N GLY A 111 -5.61 4.10 8.80
CA GLY A 111 -6.91 4.67 8.44
C GLY A 111 -7.64 3.96 7.29
N LEU A 112 -8.58 4.66 6.66
CA LEU A 112 -9.19 4.22 5.40
C LEU A 112 -8.29 4.61 4.23
N PRO A 113 -7.74 3.68 3.43
CA PRO A 113 -7.05 4.05 2.20
C PRO A 113 -8.04 4.69 1.22
N ILE A 114 -7.63 5.85 0.69
CA ILE A 114 -8.43 6.64 -0.27
C ILE A 114 -7.66 6.94 -1.57
N SER A 115 -6.33 6.77 -1.57
CA SER A 115 -5.52 6.83 -2.78
C SER A 115 -4.26 5.99 -2.64
N GLY A 116 -3.88 5.30 -3.71
CA GLY A 116 -2.56 4.70 -3.88
C GLY A 116 -2.12 4.83 -5.33
N ILE A 117 -1.12 5.66 -5.59
CA ILE A 117 -0.54 5.87 -6.93
C ILE A 117 0.88 5.30 -6.92
N LEU A 118 1.09 4.27 -7.72
CA LEU A 118 2.34 3.54 -7.79
C LEU A 118 3.04 3.82 -9.11
N GLN A 119 4.29 4.25 -9.04
CA GLN A 119 5.20 4.42 -10.16
C GLN A 119 6.27 3.33 -10.08
N ILE A 120 6.54 2.64 -11.19
CA ILE A 120 7.47 1.51 -11.23
C ILE A 120 8.28 1.48 -12.51
N TYR A 121 9.56 1.20 -12.37
CA TYR A 121 10.45 0.80 -13.44
C TYR A 121 11.18 -0.48 -13.04
N ALA A 122 11.39 -1.37 -13.98
CA ALA A 122 12.16 -2.58 -13.78
C ALA A 122 12.96 -2.93 -15.03
N ASP A 123 14.13 -3.53 -14.83
CA ASP A 123 14.95 -4.05 -15.91
C ASP A 123 15.05 -5.58 -15.75
N ASP A 124 14.41 -6.40 -16.58
CA ASP A 124 13.72 -6.10 -17.86
C ASP A 124 12.19 -6.07 -17.78
N THR A 125 11.66 -6.95 -16.94
CA THR A 125 10.22 -7.21 -16.85
C THR A 125 9.79 -7.26 -15.40
N PHE A 126 8.52 -6.96 -15.14
CA PHE A 126 7.95 -7.16 -13.82
C PHE A 126 6.55 -7.77 -13.85
N ASP A 127 6.26 -8.52 -12.80
CA ASP A 127 4.91 -8.78 -12.33
C ASP A 127 4.68 -8.07 -10.99
N LEU A 128 3.68 -7.20 -10.93
CA LEU A 128 3.32 -6.42 -9.75
C LEU A 128 2.11 -7.05 -9.04
N TYR A 129 2.24 -7.21 -7.72
CA TYR A 129 1.19 -7.72 -6.86
C TYR A 129 1.00 -6.80 -5.65
N VAL A 130 -0.26 -6.67 -5.22
CA VAL A 130 -0.62 -5.99 -3.97
C VAL A 130 -1.52 -6.92 -3.18
N ASN A 131 -1.12 -7.25 -1.95
CA ASN A 131 -1.88 -8.14 -1.07
C ASN A 131 -2.24 -9.51 -1.70
N GLY A 132 -1.33 -10.08 -2.49
CA GLY A 132 -1.52 -11.37 -3.18
C GLY A 132 -2.22 -11.27 -4.55
N GLU A 133 -2.91 -10.16 -4.82
CA GLU A 133 -3.63 -9.94 -6.07
C GLU A 133 -2.70 -9.33 -7.14
N LYS A 134 -2.79 -9.84 -8.37
CA LYS A 134 -1.98 -9.35 -9.49
C LYS A 134 -2.56 -8.03 -10.01
N VAL A 135 -1.72 -7.01 -10.04
CA VAL A 135 -2.06 -5.69 -10.59
C VAL A 135 -1.74 -5.64 -12.07
N GLU A 136 -0.51 -6.00 -12.46
CA GLU A 136 -0.07 -5.92 -13.86
C GLU A 136 1.18 -6.78 -14.15
N SER A 137 1.40 -7.09 -15.43
CA SER A 137 2.66 -7.56 -16.01
C SER A 137 3.17 -6.59 -17.07
N TYR A 138 4.48 -6.32 -17.08
CA TYR A 138 5.07 -5.46 -18.11
C TYR A 138 6.48 -5.90 -18.48
N SER A 139 6.85 -5.72 -19.75
CA SER A 139 8.21 -5.89 -20.26
C SER A 139 8.65 -4.60 -20.93
N PHE A 140 9.73 -4.00 -20.41
CA PHE A 140 10.32 -2.77 -20.91
C PHE A 140 11.14 -3.04 -22.17
N SER A 141 11.96 -4.09 -22.18
CA SER A 141 12.77 -4.50 -23.33
C SER A 141 11.93 -4.90 -24.55
N ALA A 142 10.88 -5.70 -24.39
CA ALA A 142 10.01 -6.08 -25.51
C ALA A 142 9.33 -4.86 -26.15
N LYS A 143 9.07 -3.81 -25.36
CA LYS A 143 8.44 -2.57 -25.81
C LYS A 143 9.43 -1.47 -26.18
N LYS A 144 10.74 -1.67 -25.95
CA LYS A 144 11.81 -0.67 -26.10
C LYS A 144 11.46 0.64 -25.37
N ASP A 145 10.92 0.50 -24.17
CA ASP A 145 10.43 1.60 -23.34
C ASP A 145 11.34 1.73 -22.12
N SER A 146 11.74 2.96 -21.78
CA SER A 146 12.54 3.26 -20.59
C SER A 146 11.80 4.18 -19.60
N SER A 147 10.54 4.47 -19.84
CA SER A 147 9.74 5.35 -18.98
C SER A 147 9.01 4.55 -17.90
N ALA A 148 9.11 4.96 -16.64
CA ALA A 148 8.37 4.33 -15.56
C ALA A 148 6.85 4.26 -15.86
N LYS A 149 6.20 3.18 -15.40
CA LYS A 149 4.74 2.98 -15.50
C LYS A 149 4.05 3.48 -14.25
N VAL A 150 2.82 3.97 -14.41
CA VAL A 150 1.99 4.51 -13.33
C VAL A 150 0.70 3.70 -13.21
N TYR A 151 0.37 3.27 -12.00
CA TYR A 151 -0.81 2.49 -11.68
C TYR A 151 -1.56 3.07 -10.49
N THR A 152 -2.89 3.11 -10.58
CA THR A 152 -3.75 3.36 -9.43
C THR A 152 -4.06 2.03 -8.75
N ILE A 153 -3.62 1.87 -7.50
CA ILE A 153 -3.76 0.63 -6.73
C ILE A 153 -4.72 0.76 -5.54
N THR A 154 -5.47 1.87 -5.45
CA THR A 154 -6.35 2.18 -4.31
C THR A 154 -7.27 1.03 -3.91
N ASP A 155 -7.84 0.31 -4.88
CA ASP A 155 -8.80 -0.77 -4.63
C ASP A 155 -8.17 -2.05 -4.10
N PHE A 156 -6.86 -2.23 -4.26
CA PHE A 156 -6.10 -3.35 -3.71
C PHE A 156 -5.65 -3.11 -2.26
N LEU A 157 -5.76 -1.87 -1.77
CA LEU A 157 -5.32 -1.48 -0.43
C LEU A 157 -6.40 -1.72 0.62
N LYS A 158 -5.96 -2.05 1.84
CA LYS A 158 -6.82 -2.23 3.01
C LYS A 158 -6.28 -1.47 4.22
N SER A 159 -7.14 -1.23 5.21
CA SER A 159 -6.67 -0.83 6.54
C SER A 159 -5.86 -1.96 7.20
N GLY A 160 -4.85 -1.60 7.97
CA GLY A 160 -3.87 -2.51 8.56
C GLY A 160 -2.70 -2.80 7.63
N GLN A 161 -2.14 -3.99 7.77
CA GLN A 161 -0.96 -4.42 7.02
C GLN A 161 -1.27 -4.65 5.55
N ASN A 162 -0.42 -4.09 4.69
CA ASN A 162 -0.40 -4.28 3.26
C ASN A 162 0.98 -4.76 2.80
N VAL A 163 1.02 -5.42 1.66
CA VAL A 163 2.27 -5.80 1.00
C VAL A 163 2.24 -5.36 -0.47
N ILE A 164 3.35 -4.77 -0.92
CA ILE A 164 3.72 -4.72 -2.34
C ILE A 164 4.72 -5.84 -2.59
N ALA A 165 4.47 -6.62 -3.62
CA ALA A 165 5.31 -7.72 -4.05
C ALA A 165 5.60 -7.56 -5.56
N VAL A 166 6.87 -7.66 -5.95
CA VAL A 166 7.30 -7.50 -7.34
C VAL A 166 8.22 -8.64 -7.71
N GLU A 167 7.88 -9.39 -8.75
CA GLU A 167 8.81 -10.32 -9.40
C GLU A 167 9.44 -9.54 -10.54
N VAL A 168 10.76 -9.41 -10.53
CA VAL A 168 11.52 -8.80 -11.62
C VAL A 168 12.30 -9.90 -12.32
N GLN A 169 12.21 -9.95 -13.65
CA GLN A 169 13.03 -10.84 -14.46
C GLN A 169 14.01 -10.03 -15.32
N ASP A 170 15.30 -10.28 -15.16
CA ASP A 170 16.39 -9.84 -16.02
C ASP A 170 16.57 -10.90 -17.12
N THR A 171 16.20 -10.53 -18.35
CA THR A 171 16.15 -11.44 -19.51
C THR A 171 17.34 -11.29 -20.44
N ASP A 172 18.09 -10.20 -20.34
CA ASP A 172 19.27 -9.93 -21.17
C ASP A 172 20.61 -10.06 -20.41
N HIS A 173 20.54 -10.34 -19.09
CA HIS A 173 21.68 -10.49 -18.18
C HIS A 173 22.53 -9.23 -18.05
N SER A 174 21.95 -8.05 -18.32
CA SER A 174 22.65 -6.77 -18.28
C SER A 174 22.86 -6.22 -16.87
N SER A 175 22.40 -6.95 -15.85
CA SER A 175 22.22 -6.57 -14.44
C SER A 175 20.92 -5.81 -14.21
N GLY A 176 19.90 -6.56 -13.77
CA GLY A 176 18.57 -6.00 -13.53
C GLY A 176 18.49 -4.93 -12.44
N GLY A 177 17.31 -4.33 -12.33
CA GLY A 177 17.04 -3.27 -11.36
C GLY A 177 15.55 -3.09 -11.10
N LEU A 178 15.20 -2.58 -9.92
CA LEU A 178 13.84 -2.19 -9.56
C LEU A 178 13.85 -0.78 -8.98
N GLU A 179 13.03 0.11 -9.54
CA GLU A 179 12.72 1.42 -8.95
C GLU A 179 11.21 1.53 -8.73
N LEU A 180 10.79 1.93 -7.53
CA LEU A 180 9.37 2.05 -7.20
C LEU A 180 9.11 3.22 -6.27
N VAL A 181 8.07 4.00 -6.56
CA VAL A 181 7.55 5.05 -5.68
C VAL A 181 6.05 4.88 -5.56
N LEU A 182 5.55 4.74 -4.33
CA LEU A 182 4.14 4.64 -4.01
C LEU A 182 3.74 5.85 -3.16
N ASP A 183 2.86 6.69 -3.70
CA ASP A 183 2.21 7.78 -2.98
C ASP A 183 0.86 7.30 -2.43
N LEU A 184 0.67 7.45 -1.12
CA LEU A 184 -0.51 7.00 -0.40
C LEU A 184 -1.27 8.18 0.19
N LYS A 185 -2.59 8.04 0.25
CA LYS A 185 -3.47 8.85 1.07
C LYS A 185 -4.43 8.00 1.88
N GLN A 186 -4.69 8.42 3.11
CA GLN A 186 -5.66 7.80 4.00
C GLN A 186 -6.56 8.83 4.69
N ILE A 187 -7.70 8.37 5.21
CA ILE A 187 -8.43 9.05 6.29
C ILE A 187 -7.98 8.49 7.63
N ALA A 188 -7.19 9.24 8.38
CA ALA A 188 -6.52 8.77 9.60
C ALA A 188 -7.50 8.48 10.75
N ASN A 189 -8.48 9.36 10.96
CA ASN A 189 -9.49 9.25 12.03
C ASN A 189 -10.73 8.42 11.64
N TRP A 190 -10.63 7.57 10.61
CA TRP A 190 -11.77 6.80 10.09
C TRP A 190 -12.43 5.88 11.12
N SER A 191 -11.63 5.23 11.98
CA SER A 191 -12.16 4.31 12.99
C SER A 191 -13.05 5.03 14.01
N GLU A 192 -12.60 6.18 14.51
CA GLU A 192 -13.34 7.04 15.44
C GLU A 192 -14.63 7.53 14.80
N PHE A 193 -14.54 8.04 13.56
CA PHE A 193 -15.69 8.51 12.83
C PHE A 193 -16.74 7.40 12.61
N LYS A 194 -16.31 6.20 12.20
CA LYS A 194 -17.22 5.05 12.03
C LYS A 194 -17.97 4.72 13.33
N GLY A 195 -17.33 4.86 14.49
CA GLY A 195 -17.96 4.65 15.79
C GLY A 195 -19.16 5.59 16.01
N THR A 196 -19.07 6.84 15.55
CA THR A 196 -20.17 7.81 15.67
C THR A 196 -21.40 7.43 14.84
N LEU A 197 -21.21 6.74 13.71
CA LEU A 197 -22.30 6.30 12.83
C LEU A 197 -23.11 5.12 13.38
N VAL A 198 -22.60 4.40 14.39
CA VAL A 198 -23.28 3.26 15.05
C VAL A 198 -24.10 3.71 16.26
N SER A 199 -23.81 4.88 16.83
CA SER A 199 -24.45 5.40 18.04
C SER A 199 -25.32 6.65 17.82
N PRO A 200 -26.41 6.61 17.00
CA PRO A 200 -27.30 7.77 16.88
C PRO A 200 -28.03 8.18 18.16
N GLN A 201 -28.01 7.36 19.23
CA GLN A 201 -28.78 7.61 20.46
C GLN A 201 -27.91 7.76 21.71
N SER A 202 -27.38 8.96 21.92
CA SER A 202 -27.11 9.46 23.29
C SER A 202 -27.15 11.00 23.37
N LYS A 203 -28.01 11.63 22.57
CA LYS A 203 -28.44 13.03 22.77
C LYS A 203 -29.96 13.13 22.65
N SER A 204 -30.70 12.24 23.32
CA SER A 204 -32.03 12.61 23.79
C SER A 204 -31.81 13.55 24.96
N GLN A 205 -32.09 14.84 24.77
CA GLN A 205 -32.35 15.73 25.89
C GLN A 205 -33.43 15.06 26.74
N GLU A 206 -33.12 14.74 28.00
CA GLU A 206 -34.18 14.47 28.97
C GLU A 206 -35.10 15.70 28.98
N PRO A 207 -36.43 15.54 28.80
CA PRO A 207 -37.33 16.66 28.99
C PRO A 207 -37.13 17.19 30.41
N SER A 208 -36.98 18.50 30.54
CA SER A 208 -36.84 19.13 31.84
C SER A 208 -38.04 18.79 32.72
N ASN A 209 -37.80 18.71 34.03
CA ASN A 209 -38.81 18.30 35.02
C ASN A 209 -40.12 19.13 34.96
N SER A 210 -40.08 20.31 34.35
CA SER A 210 -41.24 21.18 34.06
C SER A 210 -42.25 20.58 33.07
N ASP A 211 -41.80 19.71 32.16
CA ASP A 211 -42.66 19.14 31.12
C ASP A 211 -43.42 17.90 31.61
N LYS A 212 -42.93 17.24 32.67
CA LYS A 212 -43.60 16.09 33.28
C LYS A 212 -44.80 16.50 34.15
N GLU A 213 -44.76 17.68 34.78
CA GLU A 213 -45.84 18.16 35.64
C GLU A 213 -47.08 18.65 34.87
N ARG A 214 -46.97 19.01 33.58
CA ARG A 214 -48.13 19.40 32.77
C ARG A 214 -49.01 18.23 32.33
N TYR A 215 -48.44 17.03 32.16
CA TYR A 215 -49.20 15.86 31.68
C TYR A 215 -50.01 15.15 32.77
N GLU A 216 -49.70 15.35 34.06
CA GLU A 216 -50.46 14.75 35.17
C GLU A 216 -51.70 15.57 35.60
N VAL A 217 -51.78 16.85 35.22
CA VAL A 217 -52.92 17.71 35.61
C VAL A 217 -54.10 17.57 34.63
N GLU A 218 -53.85 17.28 33.35
CA GLU A 218 -54.93 17.14 32.34
C GLU A 218 -55.67 15.79 32.40
N ASN A 219 -55.10 14.75 32.99
CA ASN A 219 -55.71 13.40 33.06
C ASN A 219 -56.47 13.10 34.37
N LYS A 220 -56.66 14.09 35.25
CA LYS A 220 -57.48 13.95 36.48
C LYS A 220 -58.89 14.54 36.37
N ASN A 221 -59.30 15.04 35.21
CA ASN A 221 -60.61 15.66 34.99
C ASN A 221 -61.49 14.96 33.93
N LEU A 222 -61.31 13.66 33.72
CA LEU A 222 -62.21 12.81 32.91
C LEU A 222 -62.79 11.68 33.76
#